data_AF-A0A447TPL5-F1
#
_entry.id   AF-A0A447TPL5-F1
#
_cell.length_a   1.000
_cell.length_b   1.000
_cell.length_c   1.000
_cell.angle_alpha   90.00
_cell.angle_beta   90.00
_cell.angle_gamma   90.00
#
_symmetry.space_group_name_H-M   'P 1'
#
loop_
_entity.id
_entity.type
_entity.pdbx_description
1 polymer ?
#
loop_
_entity_poly.entity_id
_entity_poly.type
_entity_poly.pdbx_seq_one_letter_code
_entity_poly.pdbx_strand_id
1 'polypeptide(L)'
;MWDWPIAIYLFLIGISAGLVTLAILLRRFHPEAGGSDSTLLRTTLVLGPGAIILGLLILVFHLTRPWTFWKLMFHYSFTSVMSMGVMLFQLYMVVLVLWLAKIFEKEVIALQQRWLPRLEIVQKVLALITPFHRALETLMLVLAVLLGAYTGFLLSALKSYPFLNNPILPALFLFSGISSGAAVALIAMALRHRSNPHSTEARFVHRMEVSGGMAGNFPAGGVLRRSGVGR
;
A
#
# COMPACT_ATOMS: atom_id res chain seq x y z
N MET A 1 8.14 30.10 -8.37
CA MET A 1 6.80 29.65 -7.97
C MET A 1 6.95 28.20 -7.54
N TRP A 2 6.61 27.84 -6.31
CA TRP A 2 6.94 26.53 -5.74
C TRP A 2 6.05 25.46 -6.35
N ASP A 3 6.65 24.48 -7.02
CA ASP A 3 5.96 23.36 -7.64
C ASP A 3 5.50 22.35 -6.58
N TRP A 4 4.63 22.77 -5.65
CA TRP A 4 4.06 21.88 -4.63
C TRP A 4 3.45 20.56 -5.17
N PRO A 5 2.92 20.47 -6.42
CA PRO A 5 2.49 19.19 -6.98
C PRO A 5 3.66 18.23 -7.20
N ILE A 6 4.88 18.77 -7.42
CA ILE A 6 6.09 17.99 -7.59
C ILE A 6 6.40 17.20 -6.32
N ALA A 7 6.40 17.87 -5.17
CA ALA A 7 6.64 17.23 -3.88
C ALA A 7 5.64 16.11 -3.57
N ILE A 8 4.36 16.29 -3.92
CA ILE A 8 3.32 15.29 -3.67
C ILE A 8 3.52 14.03 -4.50
N TYR A 9 3.79 14.15 -5.81
CA TYR A 9 4.00 12.94 -6.63
C TYR A 9 5.23 12.16 -6.16
N LEU A 10 6.31 12.88 -5.82
CA LEU A 10 7.54 12.28 -5.30
C LEU A 10 7.25 11.53 -3.99
N PHE A 11 6.53 12.17 -3.08
CA PHE A 11 6.11 11.56 -1.82
C PHE A 11 5.28 10.27 -2.03
N LEU A 12 4.32 10.30 -2.94
CA LEU A 12 3.49 9.12 -3.28
C LEU A 12 4.35 7.97 -3.83
N ILE A 13 5.30 8.25 -4.72
CA ILE A 13 6.23 7.23 -5.24
C ILE A 13 7.11 6.69 -4.12
N GLY A 14 7.59 7.57 -3.22
CA GLY A 14 8.37 7.19 -2.05
C GLY A 14 7.62 6.22 -1.14
N ILE A 15 6.33 6.48 -0.87
CA ILE A 15 5.45 5.57 -0.11
C ILE A 15 5.32 4.22 -0.83
N SER A 16 5.05 4.20 -2.14
CA SER A 16 4.94 2.95 -2.90
C SER A 16 6.23 2.13 -2.83
N ALA A 17 7.37 2.75 -3.16
CA ALA A 17 8.67 2.09 -3.13
C ALA A 17 9.02 1.60 -1.71
N GLY A 18 8.72 2.40 -0.68
CA GLY A 18 8.92 2.04 0.72
C GLY A 18 8.06 0.85 1.17
N LEU A 19 6.75 0.88 0.89
CA LEU A 19 5.83 -0.21 1.21
C LEU A 19 6.24 -1.51 0.51
N VAL A 20 6.56 -1.47 -0.78
CA VAL A 20 6.98 -2.64 -1.54
C VAL A 20 8.32 -3.19 -1.01
N THR A 21 9.28 -2.31 -0.70
CA THR A 21 10.55 -2.71 -0.08
C THR A 21 10.31 -3.43 1.25
N LEU A 22 9.51 -2.84 2.14
CA LEU A 22 9.17 -3.44 3.43
C LEU A 22 8.41 -4.76 3.29
N ALA A 23 7.48 -4.85 2.34
CA ALA A 23 6.71 -6.06 2.09
C ALA A 23 7.59 -7.22 1.60
N ILE A 24 8.54 -6.96 0.71
CA ILE A 24 9.52 -7.96 0.27
C ILE A 24 10.46 -8.33 1.42
N LEU A 25 10.91 -7.34 2.20
CA LEU A 25 11.82 -7.55 3.31
C LEU A 25 11.17 -8.42 4.40
N LEU A 26 9.90 -8.16 4.73
CA LEU A 26 9.09 -9.01 5.62
C LEU A 26 9.02 -10.45 5.10
N ARG A 27 8.77 -10.65 3.81
CA ARG A 27 8.71 -11.99 3.20
C ARG A 27 10.05 -12.73 3.21
N ARG A 28 11.17 -12.00 3.17
CA ARG A 28 12.52 -12.58 3.23
C ARG A 28 12.90 -13.00 4.64
N PHE A 29 12.63 -12.16 5.64
CA PHE A 29 13.01 -12.45 7.03
C PHE A 29 11.99 -13.30 7.78
N HIS A 30 10.70 -13.15 7.46
CA HIS A 30 9.60 -13.87 8.10
C HIS A 30 8.64 -14.45 7.05
N PRO A 31 9.01 -15.55 6.37
CA PRO A 31 8.19 -16.18 5.33
C PRO A 31 6.77 -16.53 5.82
N GLU A 32 6.64 -16.97 7.08
CA GLU A 32 5.37 -17.32 7.75
C GLU A 32 4.39 -16.13 7.84
N ALA A 33 4.92 -14.91 8.03
CA ALA A 33 4.14 -13.68 8.17
C ALA A 33 3.97 -12.92 6.84
N GLY A 34 4.56 -13.43 5.76
CA GLY A 34 4.65 -12.81 4.44
C GLY A 34 3.54 -13.20 3.45
N GLY A 35 2.51 -13.92 3.91
CA GLY A 35 1.38 -14.38 3.10
C GLY A 35 0.36 -13.29 2.75
N SER A 36 -0.66 -13.66 1.96
CA SER A 36 -1.78 -12.78 1.55
C SER A 36 -2.60 -12.24 2.72
N ASP A 37 -2.50 -12.86 3.90
CA ASP A 37 -3.22 -12.44 5.09
C ASP A 37 -2.53 -11.31 5.89
N SER A 38 -1.28 -11.00 5.52
CA SER A 38 -0.52 -9.93 6.15
C SER A 38 -1.11 -8.57 5.83
N THR A 39 -1.33 -7.75 6.87
CA THR A 39 -1.83 -6.38 6.71
C THR A 39 -0.89 -5.55 5.84
N LEU A 40 0.42 -5.77 5.94
CA LEU A 40 1.41 -5.06 5.13
C LEU A 40 1.24 -5.39 3.64
N LEU A 41 1.07 -6.67 3.30
CA LEU A 41 0.89 -7.09 1.90
C LEU A 41 -0.44 -6.59 1.33
N ARG A 42 -1.53 -6.64 2.11
CA ARG A 42 -2.82 -6.07 1.69
C ARG A 42 -2.79 -4.55 1.51
N THR A 43 -2.07 -3.86 2.39
CA THR A 43 -1.84 -2.42 2.26
C THR A 43 -1.02 -2.12 1.00
N THR A 44 0.03 -2.91 0.75
CA THR A 44 0.88 -2.78 -0.44
C THR A 44 0.12 -3.09 -1.72
N LEU A 45 -0.81 -4.05 -1.70
CA LEU A 45 -1.68 -4.39 -2.84
C LEU A 45 -2.50 -3.19 -3.32
N VAL A 46 -2.98 -2.36 -2.41
CA VAL A 46 -3.80 -1.19 -2.73
C VAL A 46 -2.95 0.05 -2.93
N LEU A 47 -2.09 0.37 -1.96
CA LEU A 47 -1.33 1.61 -1.93
C LEU A 47 -0.09 1.59 -2.83
N GLY A 48 0.51 0.44 -3.12
CA GLY A 48 1.61 0.34 -4.06
C GLY A 48 1.21 0.84 -5.46
N PRO A 49 0.32 0.15 -6.18
CA PRO A 49 -0.13 0.61 -7.49
C PRO A 49 -0.94 1.90 -7.40
N GLY A 50 -1.76 2.07 -6.35
CA GLY A 50 -2.58 3.26 -6.17
C GLY A 50 -1.77 4.55 -6.04
N ALA A 51 -0.71 4.55 -5.23
CA ALA A 51 0.14 5.73 -5.06
C ALA A 51 0.90 6.07 -6.35
N ILE A 52 1.31 5.08 -7.15
CA ILE A 52 1.95 5.33 -8.45
C ILE A 52 0.97 5.92 -9.45
N ILE A 53 -0.23 5.36 -9.58
CA ILE A 53 -1.25 5.87 -10.50
C ILE A 53 -1.60 7.32 -10.13
N LEU A 54 -1.85 7.59 -8.85
CA LEU A 54 -2.15 8.94 -8.37
C LEU A 54 -0.97 9.91 -8.58
N GLY A 55 0.27 9.47 -8.29
CA GLY A 55 1.47 10.26 -8.52
C GLY A 55 1.68 10.58 -10.00
N LEU A 56 1.51 9.60 -10.89
CA LEU A 56 1.61 9.79 -12.33
C LEU A 56 0.50 10.68 -12.89
N LEU A 57 -0.73 10.57 -12.39
CA LEU A 57 -1.82 11.46 -12.80
C LEU A 57 -1.48 12.91 -12.49
N ILE A 58 -1.04 13.21 -11.26
CA ILE A 58 -0.60 14.56 -10.87
C ILE A 58 0.55 15.04 -11.76
N LEU A 59 1.52 14.17 -12.05
CA LEU A 59 2.65 14.48 -12.92
C LEU A 59 2.20 14.84 -14.34
N VAL A 60 1.29 14.06 -14.93
CA VAL A 60 0.77 14.29 -16.29
C VAL A 60 -0.02 15.59 -16.38
N PHE A 61 -0.83 15.92 -15.38
CA PHE A 61 -1.57 17.19 -15.34
C PHE A 61 -0.66 18.39 -15.10
N HIS A 62 0.45 18.21 -14.37
CA HIS A 62 1.42 19.27 -14.14
C HIS A 62 2.34 19.50 -15.36
N LEU A 63 2.63 18.46 -16.16
CA LEU A 63 3.33 18.64 -17.42
C LEU A 63 2.45 19.47 -18.36
N THR A 64 2.90 20.69 -18.68
CA THR A 64 2.28 21.66 -19.59
C THR A 64 1.87 21.11 -20.97
N ARG A 65 2.22 19.87 -21.32
CA ARG A 65 1.82 19.13 -22.53
C ARG A 65 1.57 17.64 -22.24
N PRO A 66 0.39 17.24 -21.71
CA PRO A 66 0.07 15.84 -21.37
C PRO A 66 0.11 14.91 -22.59
N TRP A 67 -0.19 15.43 -23.79
CA TRP A 67 -0.22 14.65 -25.02
C TRP A 67 1.17 14.16 -25.48
N THR A 68 2.24 14.86 -25.09
CA THR A 68 3.61 14.45 -25.39
C THR A 68 4.03 13.25 -24.54
N PHE A 69 3.54 13.16 -23.30
CA PHE A 69 3.82 12.04 -22.40
C PHE A 69 3.30 10.72 -22.99
N TRP A 70 2.08 10.74 -23.54
CA TRP A 70 1.48 9.57 -24.19
C TRP A 70 2.29 9.11 -25.40
N LYS A 71 2.83 10.03 -26.20
CA LYS A 71 3.74 9.69 -27.31
C LYS A 71 5.05 9.07 -26.82
N LEU A 72 5.60 9.56 -25.70
CA LEU A 72 6.80 9.01 -25.06
C LEU A 72 6.59 7.58 -24.55
N MET A 73 5.37 7.19 -24.14
CA MET A 73 5.06 5.81 -23.75
C MET A 73 5.18 4.81 -24.91
N PHE A 74 5.18 5.28 -26.17
CA PHE A 74 5.31 4.41 -27.34
C PHE A 74 6.62 4.62 -28.10
N HIS A 75 7.28 5.78 -27.96
CA HIS A 75 8.53 6.11 -28.64
C HIS A 75 9.65 6.44 -27.63
N TYR A 76 10.48 5.44 -27.32
CA TYR A 76 11.53 5.53 -26.31
C TYR A 76 12.85 6.06 -26.90
N SER A 77 13.56 6.89 -26.12
CA SER A 77 14.93 7.32 -26.44
C SER A 77 15.82 7.14 -25.21
N PHE A 78 16.79 6.22 -25.28
CA PHE A 78 17.67 5.89 -24.15
C PHE A 78 18.63 7.02 -23.73
N THR A 79 18.74 8.07 -24.54
CA THR A 79 19.61 9.24 -24.28
C THR A 79 18.96 10.28 -23.35
N SER A 80 17.64 10.22 -23.14
CA SER A 80 16.92 11.22 -22.35
C SER A 80 16.63 10.72 -20.94
N VAL A 81 17.01 11.53 -19.95
CA VAL A 81 16.73 11.28 -18.53
C VAL A 81 15.24 11.04 -18.30
N MET A 82 14.37 11.84 -18.91
CA MET A 82 12.91 11.71 -18.76
C MET A 82 12.37 10.39 -19.33
N SER A 83 12.90 9.92 -20.46
CA SER A 83 12.49 8.64 -21.08
C SER A 83 12.92 7.44 -20.24
N MET A 84 14.09 7.49 -19.61
CA MET A 84 14.54 6.43 -18.69
C MET A 84 13.58 6.28 -17.51
N GLY A 85 13.07 7.40 -16.99
CA GLY A 85 12.10 7.40 -15.91
C GLY A 85 10.80 6.72 -16.29
N VAL A 86 10.21 7.08 -17.44
CA VAL A 86 8.98 6.45 -17.95
C VAL A 86 9.17 4.94 -18.12
N MET A 87 10.31 4.51 -18.67
CA MET A 87 10.61 3.08 -18.83
C MET A 87 10.74 2.37 -17.48
N LEU A 88 11.38 3.01 -16.49
CA LEU A 88 11.52 2.48 -15.13
C LEU A 88 10.17 2.36 -14.42
N PHE A 89 9.30 3.37 -14.53
CA PHE A 89 7.93 3.31 -13.99
C PHE A 89 7.11 2.20 -14.65
N GLN A 90 7.18 2.08 -15.97
CA GLN A 90 6.43 1.06 -16.71
C GLN A 90 6.89 -0.35 -16.32
N LEU A 91 8.20 -0.59 -16.27
CA LEU A 91 8.77 -1.86 -15.85
C LEU A 91 8.42 -2.17 -14.39
N TYR A 92 8.58 -1.20 -13.49
CA TYR A 92 8.21 -1.34 -12.08
C TYR A 92 6.73 -1.71 -11.95
N MET A 93 5.82 -1.05 -12.67
CA MET A 93 4.38 -1.29 -12.56
C MET A 93 4.01 -2.69 -13.04
N VAL A 94 4.57 -3.14 -14.17
CA VAL A 94 4.35 -4.49 -14.69
C VAL A 94 4.85 -5.54 -13.70
N VAL A 95 6.08 -5.39 -13.21
CA VAL A 95 6.67 -6.34 -12.24
C VAL A 95 5.91 -6.32 -10.93
N LEU A 96 5.46 -5.15 -10.46
CA LEU A 96 4.65 -5.01 -9.24
C LEU A 96 3.32 -5.75 -9.37
N VAL A 97 2.62 -5.57 -10.49
CA VAL A 97 1.34 -6.26 -10.74
C VAL A 97 1.55 -7.78 -10.80
N LEU A 98 2.59 -8.25 -11.51
CA LEU A 98 2.90 -9.69 -11.57
C LEU A 98 3.25 -10.26 -10.20
N TRP A 99 4.03 -9.52 -9.42
CA TRP A 99 4.44 -9.92 -8.07
C TRP A 99 3.23 -9.99 -7.13
N LEU A 100 2.40 -8.94 -7.09
CA LEU A 100 1.17 -8.92 -6.31
C LEU A 100 0.19 -10.02 -6.76
N ALA A 101 0.03 -10.21 -8.08
CA ALA A 101 -0.85 -11.24 -8.61
C ALA A 101 -0.41 -12.65 -8.21
N LYS A 102 0.91 -12.89 -8.10
CA LYS A 102 1.43 -14.16 -7.62
C LYS A 102 1.20 -14.35 -6.11
N ILE A 103 1.32 -13.28 -5.31
CA ILE A 103 1.05 -13.33 -3.86
C ILE A 103 -0.43 -13.60 -3.57
N PHE A 104 -1.30 -12.94 -4.31
CA PHE A 104 -2.76 -13.03 -4.17
C PHE A 104 -3.37 -13.94 -5.25
N GLU A 105 -2.67 -15.03 -5.60
CA GLU A 105 -3.05 -15.93 -6.69
C GLU A 105 -4.47 -16.48 -6.52
N LYS A 106 -4.87 -16.84 -5.30
CA LYS A 106 -6.22 -17.35 -5.02
C LYS A 106 -7.28 -16.29 -5.28
N GLU A 107 -7.06 -15.07 -4.81
CA GLU A 107 -7.96 -13.93 -5.00
C GLU A 107 -8.03 -13.51 -6.47
N VAL A 108 -6.90 -13.54 -7.18
CA VAL A 108 -6.82 -13.26 -8.62
C VAL A 108 -7.58 -14.29 -9.44
N ILE A 109 -7.42 -15.58 -9.14
CA ILE A 109 -8.16 -16.65 -9.81
C ILE A 109 -9.66 -16.52 -9.51
N ALA A 110 -10.04 -16.24 -8.26
CA ALA A 110 -11.44 -16.01 -7.90
C ALA A 110 -12.05 -14.80 -8.65
N LEU A 111 -11.28 -13.71 -8.79
CA LEU A 111 -11.71 -12.54 -9.54
C LEU A 111 -11.81 -12.84 -11.05
N GLN A 112 -10.86 -13.60 -11.60
CA GLN A 112 -10.87 -14.05 -12.99
C GLN A 112 -12.08 -14.94 -13.28
N GLN A 113 -12.39 -15.92 -12.42
CA GLN A 113 -13.58 -16.78 -12.56
C GLN A 113 -14.87 -15.97 -12.52
N ARG A 114 -14.92 -14.90 -11.70
CA ARG A 114 -16.08 -14.03 -11.56
C ARG A 114 -16.33 -13.13 -12.77
N TRP A 115 -15.27 -12.57 -13.36
CA TRP A 115 -15.40 -11.60 -14.45
C TRP A 115 -15.20 -12.21 -15.85
N LEU A 116 -14.22 -13.10 -16.02
CA LEU A 116 -13.85 -13.69 -17.32
C LEU A 116 -13.51 -15.19 -17.17
N PRO A 117 -14.48 -16.09 -16.94
CA PRO A 117 -14.25 -17.50 -16.67
C PRO A 117 -13.52 -18.26 -17.79
N ARG A 118 -13.50 -17.74 -19.02
CA ARG A 118 -12.88 -18.37 -20.21
C ARG A 118 -11.37 -18.12 -20.36
N LEU A 119 -10.75 -17.28 -19.53
CA LEU A 119 -9.34 -16.93 -19.65
C LEU A 119 -8.42 -17.82 -18.79
N GLU A 120 -8.03 -18.98 -19.32
CA GLU A 120 -7.01 -19.84 -18.70
C GLU A 120 -5.59 -19.24 -18.72
N ILE A 121 -5.40 -18.13 -19.44
CA ILE A 121 -4.10 -17.46 -19.58
C ILE A 121 -3.55 -17.04 -18.21
N VAL A 122 -4.42 -16.57 -17.30
CA VAL A 122 -4.00 -16.12 -15.96
C VAL A 122 -3.36 -17.26 -15.18
N GLN A 123 -3.97 -18.45 -15.20
CA GLN A 123 -3.45 -19.62 -14.51
C GLN A 123 -2.13 -20.09 -15.14
N LYS A 124 -2.03 -20.08 -16.48
CA LYS A 124 -0.78 -20.41 -17.20
C LYS A 124 0.36 -19.45 -16.86
N VAL A 125 0.09 -18.15 -16.81
CA VAL A 125 1.08 -17.12 -16.45
C VAL A 125 1.51 -17.27 -15.00
N LEU A 126 0.57 -17.45 -14.07
CA LEU A 126 0.88 -17.66 -12.65
C LEU A 126 1.69 -18.95 -12.42
N ALA A 127 1.38 -20.02 -13.16
CA ALA A 127 2.14 -21.27 -13.13
C ALA A 127 3.58 -21.06 -13.64
N LEU A 128 3.74 -20.38 -14.77
CA LEU A 128 5.05 -20.06 -15.36
C LEU A 128 5.92 -19.20 -14.44
N ILE A 129 5.32 -18.30 -13.67
CA ILE A 129 6.03 -17.42 -12.73
C ILE A 129 6.44 -18.16 -11.44
N THR A 130 5.72 -19.23 -11.05
CA THR A 130 5.99 -20.00 -9.82
C THR A 130 7.46 -20.36 -9.60
N PRO A 131 8.19 -20.98 -10.56
CA PRO A 131 9.60 -21.31 -10.36
C PRO A 131 10.50 -20.07 -10.25
N PHE A 132 10.11 -18.96 -10.87
CA PHE A 132 10.86 -17.71 -10.87
C PHE A 132 10.44 -16.73 -9.76
N HIS A 133 9.57 -17.16 -8.84
CA HIS A 133 9.00 -16.28 -7.81
C HIS A 133 10.08 -15.57 -6.96
N ARG A 134 11.16 -16.27 -6.59
CA ARG A 134 12.29 -15.68 -5.86
C ARG A 134 13.07 -14.66 -6.69
N ALA A 135 13.23 -14.91 -7.99
CA ALA A 135 13.85 -13.96 -8.90
C ALA A 135 12.96 -12.73 -9.07
N LEU A 136 11.64 -12.91 -9.19
CA LEU A 136 10.67 -11.82 -9.27
C LEU A 136 10.68 -10.95 -8.01
N GLU A 137 10.72 -11.55 -6.81
CA GLU A 137 10.88 -10.83 -5.53
C GLU A 137 12.16 -9.99 -5.51
N THR A 138 13.27 -10.54 -6.01
CA THR A 138 14.56 -9.83 -6.06
C THR A 138 14.56 -8.70 -7.07
N LEU A 139 14.01 -8.95 -8.26
CA LEU A 139 13.85 -7.95 -9.29
C LEU A 139 12.96 -6.79 -8.80
N MET A 140 11.83 -7.10 -8.16
CA MET A 140 10.94 -6.10 -7.58
C MET A 140 11.63 -5.25 -6.52
N LEU A 141 12.44 -5.87 -5.65
CA LEU A 141 13.20 -5.14 -4.63
C LEU A 141 14.21 -4.17 -5.26
N VAL A 142 14.96 -4.65 -6.25
CA VAL A 142 15.94 -3.82 -6.99
C VAL A 142 15.22 -2.67 -7.70
N LEU A 143 14.11 -2.95 -8.38
CA LEU A 143 13.30 -1.92 -9.05
C LEU A 143 12.72 -0.90 -8.07
N ALA A 144 12.29 -1.31 -6.87
CA ALA A 144 11.78 -0.38 -5.86
C ALA A 144 12.87 0.57 -5.34
N VAL A 145 14.05 0.04 -5.06
CA VAL A 145 15.21 0.83 -4.64
C VAL A 145 15.66 1.77 -5.76
N LEU A 146 15.79 1.25 -6.99
CA LEU A 146 16.17 2.03 -8.16
C LEU A 146 15.14 3.13 -8.46
N LEU A 147 13.85 2.83 -8.37
CA LEU A 147 12.79 3.82 -8.59
C LEU A 147 12.88 4.94 -7.56
N GLY A 148 13.03 4.60 -6.27
CA GLY A 148 13.20 5.59 -5.20
C GLY A 148 14.44 6.45 -5.41
N ALA A 149 15.60 5.83 -5.65
CA ALA A 149 16.87 6.53 -5.86
C ALA A 149 16.83 7.42 -7.12
N TYR A 150 16.30 6.91 -8.23
CA TYR A 150 16.14 7.67 -9.47
C TYR A 150 15.20 8.86 -9.29
N THR A 151 14.12 8.68 -8.53
CA THR A 151 13.17 9.75 -8.20
C THR A 151 13.84 10.86 -7.37
N GLY A 152 14.67 10.50 -6.38
CA GLY A 152 15.50 11.46 -5.64
C GLY A 152 16.61 12.11 -6.49
N PHE A 153 17.15 11.39 -7.48
CA PHE A 153 18.11 11.94 -8.43
C PHE A 153 17.47 12.98 -9.36
N LEU A 154 16.25 12.73 -9.83
CA LEU A 154 15.50 13.71 -10.64
C LEU A 154 15.25 15.02 -9.89
N LEU A 155 14.92 14.93 -8.59
CA LEU A 155 14.87 16.08 -7.68
C LEU A 155 16.19 16.87 -7.69
N SER A 156 17.32 16.17 -7.65
CA SER A 156 18.66 16.79 -7.69
C SER A 156 18.99 17.41 -9.04
N ALA A 157 18.34 17.01 -10.12
CA ALA A 157 18.55 17.56 -11.46
C ALA A 157 17.68 18.80 -11.75
N LEU A 158 16.64 19.04 -10.95
CA LEU A 158 15.76 20.23 -11.06
C LEU A 158 16.46 21.47 -10.49
N LYS A 159 17.33 22.06 -11.33
CA LYS A 159 17.89 23.44 -11.46
C LYS A 159 17.88 24.51 -10.34
N SER A 160 17.44 24.28 -9.11
CA SER A 160 17.22 25.38 -8.14
C SER A 160 17.97 25.30 -6.82
N TYR A 161 18.77 24.27 -6.53
CA TYR A 161 19.53 24.23 -5.27
C TYR A 161 21.03 23.90 -5.48
N PRO A 162 21.96 24.81 -5.15
CA PRO A 162 23.41 24.59 -5.31
C PRO A 162 24.06 23.65 -4.27
N PHE A 163 23.28 23.04 -3.37
CA PHE A 163 23.77 22.07 -2.38
C PHE A 163 23.84 20.62 -2.92
N LEU A 164 23.61 20.44 -4.23
CA LEU A 164 23.30 19.19 -4.95
C LEU A 164 24.51 18.47 -5.59
N ASN A 165 25.75 18.71 -5.16
CA ASN A 165 26.92 17.97 -5.70
C ASN A 165 27.25 16.70 -4.89
N ASN A 166 26.35 16.26 -4.01
CA ASN A 166 26.60 15.15 -3.10
C ASN A 166 25.57 14.03 -3.36
N PRO A 167 25.97 12.76 -3.58
CA PRO A 167 25.09 11.61 -3.83
C PRO A 167 24.13 11.27 -2.66
N ILE A 168 24.09 12.11 -1.63
CA ILE A 168 23.30 11.92 -0.42
C ILE A 168 21.79 12.05 -0.67
N LEU A 169 21.36 12.78 -1.71
CA LEU A 169 19.94 13.07 -1.90
C LEU A 169 19.09 11.89 -2.39
N PRO A 170 19.51 11.13 -3.42
CA PRO A 170 18.89 9.86 -3.73
C PRO A 170 18.76 8.94 -2.51
N ALA A 171 19.80 8.89 -1.68
CA ALA A 171 19.81 8.07 -0.47
C ALA A 171 18.82 8.60 0.58
N LEU A 172 18.84 9.89 0.90
CA LEU A 172 17.91 10.52 1.84
C LEU A 172 16.46 10.36 1.39
N PHE A 173 16.18 10.51 0.10
CA PHE A 173 14.86 10.30 -0.46
C PHE A 173 14.41 8.85 -0.31
N LEU A 174 15.29 7.88 -0.56
CA LEU A 174 15.00 6.46 -0.37
C LEU A 174 14.71 6.14 1.10
N PHE A 175 15.54 6.60 2.03
CA PHE A 175 15.31 6.41 3.47
C PHE A 175 14.01 7.05 3.94
N SER A 176 13.72 8.26 3.45
CA SER A 176 12.46 8.96 3.72
C SER A 176 11.24 8.20 3.16
N GLY A 177 11.34 7.66 1.96
CA GLY A 177 10.30 6.83 1.34
C GLY A 177 10.04 5.55 2.13
N ILE A 178 11.09 4.85 2.55
CA ILE A 178 10.99 3.64 3.40
C ILE A 178 10.34 4.00 4.75
N SER A 179 10.77 5.09 5.39
CA SER A 179 10.19 5.55 6.66
C SER A 179 8.71 5.91 6.52
N SER A 180 8.35 6.64 5.45
CA SER A 180 6.95 7.01 5.15
C SER A 180 6.10 5.78 4.84
N GLY A 181 6.63 4.83 4.07
CA GLY A 181 5.99 3.54 3.83
C GLY A 181 5.79 2.73 5.11
N ALA A 182 6.77 2.75 6.03
CA ALA A 182 6.64 2.11 7.34
C ALA A 182 5.55 2.79 8.19
N ALA A 183 5.51 4.12 8.23
CA ALA A 183 4.46 4.86 8.93
C ALA A 183 3.07 4.52 8.38
N VAL A 184 2.90 4.49 7.05
CA VAL A 184 1.65 4.08 6.39
C VAL A 184 1.27 2.64 6.74
N ALA A 185 2.23 1.72 6.73
CA ALA A 185 2.01 0.33 7.13
C ALA A 185 1.55 0.21 8.59
N LEU A 186 2.19 0.94 9.51
CA LEU A 186 1.82 0.97 10.92
C LEU A 186 0.43 1.55 11.13
N ILE A 187 0.08 2.63 10.44
CA ILE A 187 -1.28 3.20 10.48
C ILE A 187 -2.29 2.17 9.97
N ALA A 188 -2.02 1.50 8.85
CA ALA A 188 -2.91 0.47 8.32
C ALA A 188 -3.07 -0.73 9.28
N MET A 189 -1.99 -1.14 9.94
CA MET A 189 -2.02 -2.16 11.00
C MET A 189 -2.87 -1.71 12.19
N ALA A 190 -2.67 -0.49 12.68
CA ALA A 190 -3.44 0.08 13.77
C ALA A 190 -4.94 0.18 13.42
N LEU A 191 -5.27 0.61 12.20
CA LEU A 191 -6.64 0.68 11.71
C LEU A 191 -7.28 -0.71 11.58
N ARG A 192 -6.55 -1.72 11.08
CA ARG A 192 -7.07 -3.10 11.01
C ARG A 192 -7.30 -3.68 12.41
N HIS A 193 -6.40 -3.41 13.36
CA HIS A 193 -6.59 -3.82 14.75
C HIS A 193 -7.83 -3.14 15.37
N ARG A 194 -8.03 -1.85 15.09
CA ARG A 194 -9.26 -1.10 15.46
C ARG A 194 -10.52 -1.54 14.70
N SER A 195 -10.40 -2.21 13.55
CA SER A 195 -11.52 -2.69 12.71
C SER A 195 -11.91 -4.14 12.99
N ASN A 196 -11.05 -4.91 13.68
CA ASN A 196 -11.37 -6.20 14.30
C ASN A 196 -11.73 -6.16 15.82
N PRO A 197 -12.60 -5.27 16.36
CA PRO A 197 -13.13 -5.37 17.72
C PRO A 197 -14.26 -6.42 17.91
N HIS A 198 -14.72 -7.08 16.84
CA HIS A 198 -15.82 -8.03 16.89
C HIS A 198 -15.33 -9.44 16.58
N SER A 199 -15.10 -10.28 17.58
CA SER A 199 -16.18 -11.22 17.94
C SER A 199 -16.22 -11.74 19.39
N THR A 200 -15.37 -11.32 20.33
CA THR A 200 -15.45 -11.89 21.72
C THR A 200 -15.17 -10.88 22.84
N GLU A 201 -14.26 -9.93 22.64
CA GLU A 201 -13.79 -9.08 23.74
C GLU A 201 -14.76 -7.95 24.12
N ALA A 202 -15.45 -7.33 23.16
CA ALA A 202 -16.47 -6.32 23.46
C ALA A 202 -17.66 -6.90 24.27
N ARG A 203 -17.98 -8.19 24.06
CA ARG A 203 -19.00 -8.92 24.85
C ARG A 203 -18.50 -9.26 26.26
N PHE A 204 -17.20 -9.50 26.42
CA PHE A 204 -16.59 -9.79 27.70
C PHE A 204 -16.48 -8.51 28.56
N VAL A 205 -16.10 -7.38 27.96
CA VAL A 205 -16.07 -6.07 28.62
C VAL A 205 -17.47 -5.62 29.02
N HIS A 206 -18.47 -5.75 28.13
CA HIS A 206 -19.86 -5.43 28.48
C HIS A 206 -20.43 -6.37 29.58
N ARG A 207 -20.03 -7.65 29.62
CA ARG A 207 -20.45 -8.57 30.70
C ARG A 207 -19.78 -8.23 32.04
N MET A 208 -18.54 -7.75 32.03
CA MET A 208 -17.84 -7.29 33.23
C MET A 208 -18.37 -5.95 33.74
N GLU A 209 -18.78 -5.01 32.88
CA GLU A 209 -19.48 -3.78 33.31
C GLU A 209 -20.84 -4.08 33.96
N VAL A 210 -21.61 -5.02 33.39
CA VAL A 210 -22.90 -5.43 33.99
C VAL A 210 -22.70 -6.21 35.31
N SER A 211 -21.62 -6.99 35.44
CA SER A 211 -21.29 -7.68 36.69
C SER A 211 -20.67 -6.75 37.75
N GLY A 212 -20.01 -5.66 37.35
CA GLY A 212 -19.51 -4.60 38.22
C GLY A 212 -20.57 -3.59 38.68
N GLY A 213 -21.72 -3.54 37.99
CA GLY A 213 -22.90 -2.77 38.40
C GLY A 213 -23.71 -3.40 39.54
N MET A 214 -23.32 -4.59 40.02
CA MET A 214 -24.02 -5.32 41.09
C MET A 214 -23.61 -4.88 42.51
N ALA A 215 -23.14 -3.64 42.66
CA ALA A 215 -22.85 -3.00 43.95
C ALA A 215 -23.68 -1.72 44.19
N GLY A 216 -24.77 -1.53 43.45
CA GLY A 216 -25.59 -0.32 43.59
C GLY A 216 -27.01 -0.45 43.07
N ASN A 217 -27.77 -1.45 43.51
CA ASN A 217 -29.23 -1.32 43.49
C ASN A 217 -29.89 -2.21 44.56
N PHE A 218 -30.22 -1.61 45.70
CA PHE A 218 -31.30 -2.08 46.54
C PHE A 218 -32.60 -2.04 45.72
N PRO A 219 -33.33 -3.15 45.53
CA PRO A 219 -34.64 -3.09 44.92
C PRO A 219 -35.66 -2.75 46.01
N ALA A 220 -35.96 -1.46 46.20
CA ALA A 220 -37.25 -1.08 46.76
C ALA A 220 -38.31 -1.30 45.66
N GLY A 221 -38.79 -2.53 45.58
CA GLY A 221 -39.81 -2.96 44.64
C GLY A 221 -41.09 -2.14 44.78
N GLY A 222 -41.54 -1.57 43.67
CA GLY A 222 -42.87 -1.02 43.56
C GLY A 222 -43.91 -2.10 43.21
N VAL A 223 -45.11 -1.87 43.75
CA VAL A 223 -46.41 -2.05 43.08
C VAL A 223 -47.23 -3.32 43.41
N LEU A 224 -48.19 -3.10 44.33
CA LEU A 224 -49.63 -3.47 44.34
C LEU A 224 -50.08 -4.93 44.57
N ARG A 225 -50.74 -5.18 45.72
CA ARG A 225 -52.13 -5.72 45.79
C ARG A 225 -52.73 -5.67 47.21
N ARG A 226 -53.72 -4.79 47.46
CA ARG A 226 -54.96 -5.05 48.21
C ARG A 226 -55.83 -3.79 48.31
N SER A 227 -56.84 -3.73 47.45
CA SER A 227 -58.07 -2.97 47.70
C SER A 227 -58.95 -3.77 48.67
N GLY A 228 -59.38 -3.13 49.75
CA GLY A 228 -60.31 -3.69 50.73
C GLY A 228 -60.75 -2.62 51.71
N VAL A 229 -61.75 -1.84 51.28
CA VAL A 229 -62.53 -0.89 52.08
C VAL A 229 -63.16 -1.61 53.28
N GLY A 230 -63.11 -0.97 54.45
CA GLY A 230 -63.72 -1.43 55.69
C GLY A 230 -63.65 -0.37 56.78
N ARG A 231 -64.64 0.54 56.74
CA ARG A 231 -64.93 1.70 57.60
C ARG A 231 -64.27 3.02 57.22
#